data_AF-A0A3Q9MTI4-F1
#
_entry.id   AF-A0A3Q9MTI4-F1
#
_cell.length_a   1.000
_cell.length_b   1.000
_cell.length_c   1.000
_cell.angle_alpha   90.00
_cell.angle_beta   90.00
_cell.angle_gamma   90.00
#
_symmetry.space_group_name_H-M   'P 1'
#
loop_
_entity.id
_entity.type
_entity.pdbx_description
1 polymer ?
#
loop_
_entity_poly.entity_id
_entity_poly.type
_entity_poly.pdbx_seq_one_letter_code
_entity_poly.pdbx_strand_id
1 'polypeptide(L)'
;MNASSGPSPDESPWTREAWQMVNALVYALCYQFLQDKTPLSRQTINETLPLDRMMALYQEALSQKWRKEGYQPLEKYLSGLPGFEEACHTGLWPEEAYNQHGYLVQQYRELPA
;
A
#
# COMPACT_ATOMS: atom_id res chain seq x y z
N MET A 1 24.11 4.68 -37.14
CA MET A 1 22.80 4.97 -36.53
C MET A 1 22.12 3.63 -36.23
N ASN A 2 21.99 3.29 -34.95
CA ASN A 2 20.85 2.61 -34.34
C ASN A 2 21.26 2.29 -32.90
N ALA A 3 20.89 3.19 -31.99
CA ALA A 3 20.91 2.93 -30.57
C ALA A 3 19.84 1.88 -30.29
N SER A 4 20.25 0.75 -29.73
CA SER A 4 19.33 -0.21 -29.13
C SER A 4 18.64 0.48 -27.96
N SER A 5 17.43 0.96 -28.16
CA SER A 5 16.51 1.28 -27.07
C SER A 5 16.19 -0.03 -26.37
N GLY A 6 16.97 -0.38 -25.34
CA GLY A 6 16.53 -1.31 -24.32
C GLY A 6 15.24 -0.79 -23.67
N PRO A 7 14.45 -1.64 -23.00
CA PRO A 7 13.23 -1.18 -22.34
C PRO A 7 13.59 -0.01 -21.41
N SER A 8 12.88 1.11 -21.56
CA SER A 8 13.00 2.25 -20.66
C SER A 8 12.85 1.75 -19.21
N PRO A 9 13.66 2.22 -18.26
CA PRO A 9 13.56 1.83 -16.85
C PRO A 9 12.22 2.23 -16.19
N ASP A 10 11.32 2.87 -16.94
CA ASP A 10 10.07 3.48 -16.48
C ASP A 10 8.85 2.54 -16.42
N GLU A 11 8.93 1.30 -16.92
CA GLU A 11 7.75 0.42 -17.02
C GLU A 11 7.96 -1.00 -16.48
N SER A 12 8.74 -1.16 -15.40
CA SER A 12 8.72 -2.44 -14.70
C SER A 12 7.34 -2.64 -14.06
N PRO A 13 6.69 -3.81 -14.20
CA PRO A 13 5.38 -4.08 -13.60
C PRO A 13 5.37 -3.81 -12.08
N TRP A 14 6.51 -4.04 -11.44
CA TRP A 14 6.77 -3.76 -10.03
C TRP A 14 6.72 -2.27 -9.66
N THR A 15 7.20 -1.38 -10.53
CA THR A 15 7.08 0.08 -10.37
C THR A 15 5.61 0.49 -10.35
N ARG A 16 4.81 -0.06 -11.26
CA ARG A 16 3.37 0.20 -11.32
C ARG A 16 2.63 -0.36 -10.10
N GLU A 17 3.03 -1.52 -9.60
CA GLU A 17 2.47 -2.10 -8.38
C GLU A 17 2.82 -1.27 -7.13
N ALA A 18 4.07 -0.79 -7.03
CA ALA A 18 4.52 0.08 -5.95
C ALA A 18 3.72 1.40 -5.92
N TRP A 19 3.45 2.00 -7.08
CA TRP A 19 2.56 3.16 -7.20
C TRP A 19 1.13 2.85 -6.75
N GLN A 20 0.58 1.70 -7.14
CA GLN A 20 -0.77 1.30 -6.74
C GLN A 20 -0.88 1.09 -5.23
N MET A 21 0.12 0.47 -4.60
CA MET A 21 0.22 0.31 -3.15
C MET A 21 0.16 1.66 -2.43
N VAL A 22 1.02 2.61 -2.82
CA VAL A 22 1.10 3.92 -2.15
C VAL A 22 -0.17 4.73 -2.40
N ASN A 23 -0.73 4.70 -3.61
CA ASN A 23 -1.99 5.37 -3.90
C ASN A 23 -3.14 4.80 -3.06
N ALA A 24 -3.19 3.48 -2.87
CA ALA A 24 -4.19 2.84 -2.01
C ALA A 24 -4.06 3.28 -0.54
N LEU A 25 -2.82 3.35 -0.04
CA LEU A 25 -2.54 3.84 1.32
C LEU A 25 -2.95 5.31 1.49
N VAL A 26 -2.49 6.19 0.59
CA VAL A 26 -2.79 7.63 0.65
C VAL A 26 -4.30 7.87 0.55
N TYR A 27 -5.00 7.13 -0.30
CA TYR A 27 -6.46 7.23 -0.41
C TYR A 27 -7.16 6.90 0.91
N ALA A 28 -6.78 5.80 1.56
CA ALA A 28 -7.34 5.40 2.86
C ALA A 28 -7.02 6.43 3.96
N LEU A 29 -5.79 6.95 4.01
CA LEU A 29 -5.40 8.00 4.96
C LEU A 29 -6.14 9.32 4.71
N CYS A 30 -6.38 9.70 3.46
CA CYS A 30 -7.23 10.85 3.13
C CYS A 30 -8.67 10.65 3.63
N TYR A 31 -9.20 9.44 3.52
CA TYR A 31 -10.53 9.11 4.03
C TYR A 31 -10.58 9.18 5.56
N GLN A 32 -9.55 8.71 6.25
CA GLN A 32 -9.38 8.87 7.70
C GLN A 32 -9.31 10.35 8.10
N PHE A 33 -8.52 11.17 7.39
CA PHE A 33 -8.42 12.62 7.61
C PHE A 33 -9.80 13.29 7.53
N LEU A 34 -10.63 12.92 6.55
CA LEU A 34 -11.97 13.49 6.39
C LEU A 34 -12.90 13.18 7.56
N GLN A 35 -12.69 12.07 8.27
CA GLN A 35 -13.50 11.66 9.42
C GLN A 35 -12.99 12.23 10.74
N ASP A 36 -11.68 12.09 11.01
CA ASP A 36 -11.08 12.37 12.32
C ASP A 36 -10.23 13.65 12.37
N LYS A 37 -10.08 14.36 11.23
CA LYS A 37 -9.18 15.52 11.07
C LYS A 37 -7.71 15.25 11.41
N THR A 38 -7.30 13.98 11.40
CA THR A 38 -5.91 13.56 11.63
C THR A 38 -5.02 14.06 10.51
N PRO A 39 -3.99 14.90 10.76
CA PRO A 39 -3.25 15.58 9.71
C PRO A 39 -2.54 14.62 8.75
N LEU A 40 -2.84 14.74 7.46
CA LEU A 40 -2.12 13.99 6.41
C LEU A 40 -0.75 14.64 6.19
N SER A 41 0.31 13.91 6.49
CA SER A 41 1.69 14.37 6.30
C SER A 41 2.54 13.26 5.69
N ARG A 42 3.69 13.63 5.10
CA ARG A 42 4.67 12.64 4.62
C ARG A 42 5.13 11.69 5.72
N GLN A 43 5.20 12.18 6.97
CA GLN A 43 5.49 11.36 8.13
C GLN A 43 4.40 10.31 8.37
N THR A 44 3.12 10.70 8.34
CA THR A 44 1.98 9.78 8.52
C THR A 44 1.97 8.68 7.45
N ILE A 45 2.28 9.04 6.20
CA ILE A 45 2.42 8.06 5.11
C ILE A 45 3.54 7.07 5.41
N ASN A 46 4.72 7.54 5.80
CA ASN A 46 5.87 6.67 6.13
C ASN A 46 5.62 5.78 7.35
N GLU A 47 4.93 6.29 8.37
CA GLU A 47 4.57 5.55 9.59
C GLU A 47 3.53 4.46 9.30
N THR A 48 2.67 4.68 8.31
CA THR A 48 1.62 3.73 7.92
C THR A 48 2.06 2.81 6.78
N LEU A 49 3.19 3.09 6.13
CA LEU A 49 3.73 2.31 5.02
C LEU A 49 4.02 0.83 5.35
N PRO A 50 4.52 0.46 6.56
CA PRO A 50 4.75 -0.93 6.90
C PRO A 50 3.46 -1.76 6.82
N LEU A 51 3.57 -3.01 6.32
CA LEU A 51 2.44 -3.92 6.11
C LEU A 51 1.50 -4.04 7.33
N ASP A 52 2.06 -4.17 8.53
CA ASP A 52 1.26 -4.29 9.76
C ASP A 52 0.42 -3.05 10.05
N ARG A 53 0.96 -1.87 9.69
CA ARG A 53 0.28 -0.58 9.88
C ARG A 53 -0.79 -0.36 8.82
N MET A 54 -0.52 -0.74 7.57
CA MET A 54 -1.54 -0.78 6.52
C MET A 54 -2.69 -1.70 6.89
N MET A 55 -2.38 -2.85 7.48
CA MET A 55 -3.40 -3.80 7.95
C MET A 55 -4.21 -3.23 9.11
N ALA A 56 -3.56 -2.60 10.09
CA ALA A 56 -4.25 -1.95 11.19
C ALA A 56 -5.20 -0.85 10.71
N LEU A 57 -4.80 -0.04 9.71
CA LEU A 57 -5.67 0.96 9.09
C LEU A 57 -6.90 0.34 8.44
N TYR A 58 -6.72 -0.78 7.73
CA TYR A 58 -7.83 -1.51 7.14
C TYR A 58 -8.78 -2.10 8.20
N GLN A 59 -8.25 -2.70 9.26
CA GLN A 59 -9.06 -3.21 10.38
C GLN A 59 -9.82 -2.08 11.11
N GLU A 60 -9.18 -0.92 11.28
CA GLU A 60 -9.85 0.27 11.82
C GLU A 60 -11.01 0.71 10.92
N ALA A 61 -10.82 0.76 9.60
CA ALA A 61 -11.87 1.11 8.66
C ALA A 61 -13.09 0.18 8.77
N LEU A 62 -12.86 -1.13 8.94
CA LEU A 62 -13.92 -2.10 9.18
C LEU A 62 -14.61 -1.89 10.53
N SER A 63 -13.83 -1.67 11.60
CA SER A 63 -14.33 -1.46 12.95
C SER A 63 -15.19 -0.20 13.06
N GLN A 64 -14.74 0.90 12.45
CA GLN A 64 -15.43 2.18 12.40
C GLN A 64 -16.53 2.24 11.33
N LYS A 65 -16.74 1.15 10.57
CA LYS A 65 -17.77 1.06 9.51
C LYS A 65 -17.65 2.17 8.47
N TRP A 66 -16.42 2.44 8.03
CA TRP A 66 -16.17 3.35 6.91
C TRP A 66 -16.96 2.91 5.68
N ARG A 67 -17.26 3.85 4.78
CA ARG A 67 -17.84 3.46 3.48
C ARG A 67 -16.82 2.61 2.72
N LYS A 68 -17.31 1.58 2.03
CA LYS A 68 -16.48 0.66 1.26
C LYS A 68 -15.53 1.39 0.31
N GLU A 69 -16.00 2.46 -0.32
CA GLU A 69 -15.21 3.30 -1.22
C GLU A 69 -13.93 3.83 -0.56
N GLY A 70 -13.97 4.13 0.75
CA GLY A 70 -12.85 4.72 1.52
C GLY A 70 -11.66 3.78 1.73
N TYR A 71 -11.91 2.46 1.83
CA TYR A 71 -10.87 1.46 2.09
C TYR A 71 -10.72 0.43 0.97
N GLN A 72 -11.63 0.39 -0.01
CA GLN A 72 -11.59 -0.55 -1.14
C GLN A 72 -10.24 -0.62 -1.86
N PRO A 73 -9.53 0.48 -2.19
CA PRO A 73 -8.23 0.36 -2.85
C PRO A 73 -7.19 -0.29 -1.93
N LEU A 74 -7.25 -0.03 -0.62
CA LEU A 74 -6.38 -0.65 0.36
C LEU A 74 -6.68 -2.14 0.52
N GLU A 75 -7.96 -2.52 0.61
CA GLU A 75 -8.42 -3.92 0.61
C GLU A 75 -7.95 -4.66 -0.64
N LYS A 76 -8.08 -4.05 -1.81
CA LYS A 76 -7.64 -4.66 -3.08
C LYS A 76 -6.14 -4.93 -3.10
N TYR A 77 -5.34 -4.02 -2.53
CA TYR A 77 -3.90 -4.23 -2.42
C TYR A 77 -3.58 -5.36 -1.43
N LEU A 78 -4.12 -5.29 -0.21
CA LEU A 78 -3.85 -6.27 0.85
C LEU A 78 -4.33 -7.68 0.47
N SER A 79 -5.49 -7.80 -0.20
CA SER A 79 -6.01 -9.09 -0.70
C SER A 79 -5.18 -9.71 -1.82
N GLY A 80 -4.31 -8.93 -2.47
CA GLY A 80 -3.34 -9.44 -3.43
C GLY A 80 -2.09 -10.07 -2.80
N LEU A 81 -1.91 -9.92 -1.48
CA LEU A 81 -0.76 -10.48 -0.77
C LEU A 81 -1.05 -11.90 -0.25
N PRO A 82 -0.03 -12.77 -0.19
CA PRO A 82 -0.18 -14.11 0.34
C PRO A 82 -0.58 -14.07 1.82
N GLY A 83 -1.55 -14.90 2.21
CA GLY A 83 -1.99 -15.01 3.60
C GLY A 83 -2.94 -13.90 4.08
N PHE A 84 -3.51 -13.07 3.19
CA PHE A 84 -4.43 -11.98 3.57
C PHE A 84 -5.60 -12.43 4.44
N GLU A 85 -6.27 -13.54 4.10
CA GLU A 85 -7.42 -14.01 4.89
C GLU A 85 -7.01 -14.40 6.31
N GLU A 86 -5.85 -15.03 6.48
CA GLU A 86 -5.31 -15.37 7.81
C GLU A 86 -4.88 -14.12 8.58
N ALA A 87 -4.21 -13.18 7.90
CA ALA A 87 -3.81 -11.90 8.47
C ALA A 87 -5.01 -11.06 8.91
N CYS A 88 -6.14 -11.12 8.21
CA CYS A 88 -7.40 -10.50 8.63
C CYS A 88 -7.86 -10.93 10.02
N HIS A 89 -7.69 -12.21 10.34
CA HIS A 89 -8.16 -12.79 11.59
C HIS A 89 -7.11 -12.70 12.71
N THR A 90 -5.83 -12.85 12.37
CA THR A 90 -4.74 -13.00 13.34
C THR A 90 -3.89 -11.75 13.51
N GLY A 91 -3.89 -10.85 12.51
CA GLY A 91 -2.93 -9.75 12.40
C GLY A 91 -1.51 -10.18 12.03
N LEU A 92 -1.29 -11.47 11.73
CA LEU A 92 0.02 -12.03 11.41
C LEU A 92 0.12 -12.32 9.91
N TRP A 93 1.26 -11.97 9.32
CA TRP A 93 1.54 -12.20 7.91
C TRP A 93 2.60 -13.29 7.73
N PRO A 94 2.51 -14.11 6.67
CA PRO A 94 3.59 -15.01 6.31
C PRO A 94 4.81 -14.22 5.81
N GLU A 95 6.00 -14.81 5.92
CA GLU A 95 7.26 -14.21 5.47
C GLU A 95 7.21 -13.79 3.99
N GLU A 96 6.56 -14.59 3.15
CA GLU A 96 6.32 -14.30 1.72
C GLU A 96 5.65 -12.93 1.51
N ALA A 97 4.68 -12.56 2.36
CA ALA A 97 3.97 -11.29 2.26
C ALA A 97 4.89 -10.12 2.61
N TYR A 98 5.70 -10.26 3.66
CA TYR A 98 6.70 -9.24 4.02
C TYR A 98 7.76 -9.08 2.94
N ASN A 99 8.18 -10.18 2.31
CA ASN A 99 9.15 -10.15 1.20
C ASN A 99 8.57 -9.40 -0.01
N GLN A 100 7.35 -9.76 -0.44
CA GLN A 100 6.68 -9.08 -1.57
C GLN A 100 6.43 -7.60 -1.27
N HIS A 101 5.87 -7.29 -0.10
CA HIS A 101 5.62 -5.90 0.31
C HIS A 101 6.93 -5.10 0.44
N GLY A 102 7.96 -5.68 1.06
CA GLY A 102 9.26 -5.04 1.24
C GLY A 102 9.93 -4.70 -0.10
N TYR A 103 9.80 -5.57 -1.10
CA TYR A 103 10.26 -5.30 -2.46
C TYR A 103 9.52 -4.10 -3.08
N LEU A 104 8.19 -4.03 -2.98
CA LEU A 104 7.40 -2.91 -3.49
C LEU A 104 7.74 -1.58 -2.79
N VAL A 105 7.97 -1.61 -1.47
CA VAL A 105 8.42 -0.43 -0.71
C VAL A 105 9.80 0.04 -1.18
N GLN A 106 10.72 -0.88 -1.46
CA GLN A 106 12.03 -0.55 -2.01
C GLN A 106 11.89 0.10 -3.39
N GLN A 107 11.09 -0.49 -4.28
CA GLN A 107 10.82 0.09 -5.60
C GLN A 107 10.23 1.50 -5.51
N TYR A 108 9.29 1.73 -4.59
CA TYR A 108 8.72 3.06 -4.36
C TYR A 108 9.79 4.10 -3.96
N ARG A 109 10.74 3.72 -3.11
CA ARG A 109 11.83 4.61 -2.66
C ARG A 109 12.83 4.96 -3.75
N GLU A 110 12.92 4.12 -4.78
CA GLU A 110 13.82 4.32 -5.92
C GLU A 110 13.18 5.18 -7.03
N LEU A 111 11.90 5.51 -6.91
CA LEU A 111 11.22 6.36 -7.89
C LEU A 111 11.74 7.80 -7.85
N PRO A 112 11.94 8.43 -9.01
CA PRO A 112 12.26 9.85 -9.06
C PRO A 112 11.10 10.67 -8.47
N ALA A 113 11.45 11.63 -7.61
CA ALA A 113 10.52 12.54 -6.95
C ALA A 113 9.91 13.58 -7.90
#